data_AF-M4D931-F1
#
_entry.id   AF-M4D931-F1
#
_cell.length_a   1.000
_cell.length_b   1.000
_cell.length_c   1.000
_cell.angle_alpha   90.00
_cell.angle_beta   90.00
_cell.angle_gamma   90.00
#
_symmetry.space_group_name_H-M   'P 1'
#
loop_
_entity.id
_entity.type
_entity.pdbx_description
1 polymer ?
#
loop_
_entity_poly.entity_id
_entity_poly.type
_entity_poly.pdbx_seq_one_letter_code
_entity_poly.pdbx_strand_id
1 'polypeptide(L)'
;MKLFQVALTKFVKDLLKPSWRQGNMSKEAFKTIVKRAVDKVSNSMEGRRVPKSKAKIDKYIDSSRDKLTKLVMGYVDKYVKA
;
A
#
# COMPACT_ATOMS: atom_id res chain seq x y z
N MET A 1 9.10 -6.67 11.42
CA MET A 1 8.10 -5.93 10.61
C MET A 1 8.69 -5.02 9.55
N LYS A 2 9.87 -4.41 9.74
CA LYS A 2 10.47 -3.46 8.77
C LYS A 2 10.47 -3.95 7.31
N LEU A 3 10.87 -5.19 7.04
CA LEU A 3 10.90 -5.73 5.66
C LEU A 3 9.51 -5.79 5.00
N PHE A 4 8.48 -6.17 5.77
CA PHE A 4 7.10 -6.22 5.30
C PHE A 4 6.57 -4.82 4.96
N GLN A 5 6.77 -3.86 5.86
CA GLN A 5 6.39 -2.47 5.61
C GLN A 5 7.13 -1.86 4.41
N VAL A 6 8.41 -2.17 4.22
CA VAL A 6 9.18 -1.72 3.05
C VAL A 6 8.61 -2.30 1.75
N ALA A 7 8.31 -3.59 1.72
CA ALA A 7 7.72 -4.24 0.54
C ALA A 7 6.33 -3.68 0.22
N LEU A 8 5.48 -3.48 1.23
CA LEU A 8 4.17 -2.83 1.06
C LEU A 8 4.32 -1.40 0.58
N THR A 9 5.23 -0.62 1.17
CA THR A 9 5.49 0.77 0.75
C THR A 9 5.90 0.82 -0.71
N LYS A 10 6.77 -0.10 -1.16
CA LYS A 10 7.17 -0.19 -2.56
C LYS A 10 5.98 -0.50 -3.46
N PHE A 11 5.20 -1.53 -3.11
CA PHE A 11 3.99 -1.91 -3.86
C PHE A 11 3.00 -0.75 -4.00
N VAL A 12 2.67 -0.08 -2.89
CA VAL A 12 1.73 1.06 -2.90
C VAL A 12 2.27 2.23 -3.72
N LYS A 13 3.57 2.57 -3.57
CA LYS A 13 4.20 3.62 -4.37
C LYS A 13 4.14 3.28 -5.86
N ASP A 14 4.39 2.04 -6.24
CA ASP A 14 4.36 1.60 -7.64
C ASP A 14 2.95 1.70 -8.24
N LEU A 15 1.89 1.39 -7.48
CA LEU A 15 0.50 1.61 -7.89
C LEU A 15 0.13 3.09 -8.07
N LEU A 16 0.68 3.98 -7.23
CA LEU A 16 0.33 5.40 -7.24
C LEU A 16 1.17 6.22 -8.23
N LYS A 17 2.37 5.76 -8.61
CA LYS A 17 3.29 6.44 -9.53
C LYS A 17 2.61 6.92 -10.83
N PRO A 18 1.79 6.12 -11.54
CA PRO A 18 1.11 6.59 -12.75
C PRO A 18 0.21 7.78 -12.48
N SER A 19 -0.63 7.71 -11.43
CA SER A 19 -1.54 8.79 -11.05
C SER A 19 -0.80 10.07 -10.65
N TRP A 20 0.32 9.95 -9.92
CA TRP A 20 1.13 11.11 -9.56
C TRP A 20 1.84 11.72 -10.78
N ARG A 21 2.42 10.90 -11.68
CA ARG A 21 3.08 11.40 -12.90
C ARG A 21 2.13 12.12 -13.84
N GLN A 22 0.86 11.72 -13.86
CA GLN A 22 -0.19 12.36 -14.66
C GLN A 22 -0.68 13.68 -14.04
N GLY A 23 -0.18 14.10 -12.88
CA GLY A 23 -0.62 15.32 -12.20
C GLY A 23 -1.94 15.18 -11.46
N ASN A 24 -2.54 13.98 -11.46
CA ASN A 24 -3.81 13.72 -10.81
C ASN A 24 -3.71 13.67 -9.28
N MET A 25 -2.54 13.88 -8.67
CA MET A 25 -2.34 13.70 -7.24
C MET A 25 -1.23 14.61 -6.71
N SER A 26 -1.53 15.34 -5.63
CA SER A 26 -0.53 16.15 -4.94
C SER A 26 0.48 15.29 -4.18
N LYS A 27 1.67 15.85 -3.90
CA LYS A 27 2.71 15.18 -3.10
C LYS A 27 2.21 14.81 -1.69
N GLU A 28 1.33 15.61 -1.13
CA GLU A 28 0.73 15.40 0.20
C GLU A 28 -0.30 14.27 0.19
N ALA A 29 -1.18 14.24 -0.82
CA ALA A 29 -2.11 13.14 -1.03
C ALA A 29 -1.34 11.83 -1.23
N PHE A 30 -0.30 11.84 -2.07
CA PHE A 30 0.56 10.67 -2.28
C PHE A 30 1.17 10.14 -0.97
N LYS A 31 1.81 11.01 -0.19
CA LYS A 31 2.40 10.62 1.11
C LYS A 31 1.35 10.10 2.08
N THR A 32 0.19 10.73 2.13
CA THR A 32 -0.93 10.34 3.00
C THR A 32 -1.46 8.97 2.62
N ILE A 33 -1.73 8.72 1.34
CA ILE A 33 -2.25 7.43 0.86
C ILE A 33 -1.24 6.31 1.14
N VAL A 34 0.05 6.52 0.85
CA VAL A 34 1.10 5.53 1.14
C VAL A 34 1.11 5.17 2.62
N LYS A 35 1.11 6.19 3.50
CA LYS A 35 1.11 5.98 4.96
C LYS A 35 -0.15 5.23 5.40
N ARG A 36 -1.33 5.71 5.03
CA ARG A 36 -2.63 5.13 5.43
C ARG A 36 -2.77 3.68 4.97
N ALA A 37 -2.37 3.36 3.74
CA ALA A 37 -2.44 2.01 3.22
C ALA A 37 -1.50 1.06 3.97
N VAL A 38 -0.23 1.46 4.18
CA VAL A 38 0.75 0.64 4.91
C VAL A 38 0.34 0.43 6.36
N ASP A 39 -0.12 1.49 7.04
CA ASP A 39 -0.59 1.41 8.43
C ASP A 39 -1.82 0.48 8.53
N LYS A 40 -2.80 0.63 7.63
CA LYS A 40 -4.01 -0.21 7.63
C LYS A 40 -3.70 -1.70 7.45
N VAL A 41 -2.82 -2.04 6.50
CA VAL A 41 -2.41 -3.43 6.26
C VAL A 41 -1.57 -3.96 7.42
N SER A 42 -0.63 -3.16 7.95
CA SER A 42 0.19 -3.54 9.11
C SER A 42 -0.67 -3.82 10.35
N ASN A 43 -1.63 -2.94 10.66
CA ASN A 43 -2.52 -3.10 11.81
C ASN A 43 -3.47 -4.29 11.63
N SER A 44 -3.92 -4.58 10.40
CA SER A 44 -4.72 -5.81 10.13
C SER A 44 -3.94 -7.11 10.33
N MET A 45 -2.61 -7.01 10.38
CA MET A 45 -1.70 -8.13 10.59
C MET A 45 -1.23 -8.25 12.05
N GLU A 46 -1.40 -7.21 12.88
CA GLU A 46 -1.21 -7.31 14.32
C GLU A 46 -2.21 -8.33 14.90
N GLY A 47 -1.69 -9.34 15.60
CA GLY A 47 -2.47 -10.50 16.06
C GLY A 47 -2.52 -11.68 15.09
N ARG A 48 -2.00 -11.55 13.85
CA ARG A 48 -1.83 -12.66 12.89
C ARG A 48 -0.36 -12.98 12.65
N ARG A 49 -0.10 -14.10 11.97
CA ARG A 49 1.27 -14.54 11.61
C ARG A 49 1.84 -13.63 10.50
N VAL A 50 2.51 -12.55 10.88
CA VAL A 50 3.19 -11.63 9.93
C VAL A 50 4.27 -12.39 9.16
N PRO A 51 4.31 -12.31 7.82
CA PRO A 51 5.40 -12.86 7.02
C PRO A 51 6.76 -12.26 7.44
N LYS A 52 7.72 -13.12 7.82
CA LYS A 52 9.05 -12.69 8.28
C LYS A 52 10.14 -12.77 7.22
N SER A 53 10.00 -13.65 6.22
CA SER A 53 10.97 -13.81 5.12
C SER A 53 10.49 -13.13 3.86
N LYS A 54 11.43 -12.66 3.02
CA LYS A 54 11.13 -12.00 1.74
C LYS A 54 10.20 -12.84 0.86
N ALA A 55 10.49 -14.13 0.68
CA ALA A 55 9.65 -15.02 -0.11
C ALA A 55 8.20 -15.12 0.41
N LYS A 56 7.98 -15.11 1.73
CA LYS A 56 6.63 -15.12 2.30
C LYS A 56 5.93 -13.76 2.15
N ILE A 57 6.69 -12.67 2.21
CA ILE A 57 6.18 -11.31 1.99
C ILE A 57 5.73 -11.17 0.53
N ASP A 58 6.57 -11.56 -0.41
CA ASP A 58 6.27 -11.49 -1.84
C ASP A 58 5.06 -12.37 -2.18
N LYS A 59 5.04 -13.62 -1.68
CA LYS A 59 3.87 -14.51 -1.81
C LYS A 59 2.59 -13.88 -1.25
N TYR A 60 2.66 -13.19 -0.12
CA TYR A 60 1.51 -12.50 0.46
C TYR A 60 1.03 -11.34 -0.41
N ILE A 61 1.96 -10.52 -0.93
CA ILE A 61 1.64 -9.39 -1.81
C ILE A 61 0.98 -9.90 -3.09
N ASP A 62 1.51 -10.97 -3.68
CA ASP A 62 0.94 -11.57 -4.89
C ASP A 62 -0.42 -12.19 -4.63
N SER A 63 -0.58 -12.99 -3.57
CA SER A 63 -1.86 -13.62 -3.24
C SER A 63 -2.95 -12.60 -2.85
N SER A 64 -2.53 -11.43 -2.34
CA SER A 64 -3.43 -10.38 -1.85
C SER A 64 -3.48 -9.18 -2.79
N ARG A 65 -2.89 -9.26 -3.98
CA ARG A 65 -2.66 -8.13 -4.89
C ARG A 65 -3.94 -7.37 -5.18
N ASP A 66 -5.02 -8.06 -5.52
CA ASP A 66 -6.30 -7.44 -5.83
C ASP A 66 -6.91 -6.72 -4.63
N LYS A 67 -6.82 -7.33 -3.44
CA LYS A 67 -7.32 -6.74 -2.19
C LYS A 67 -6.52 -5.50 -1.82
N LEU A 68 -5.19 -5.57 -1.93
CA LEU A 68 -4.29 -4.45 -1.66
C LEU A 68 -4.52 -3.31 -2.66
N THR A 69 -4.69 -3.63 -3.93
CA THR A 69 -4.97 -2.64 -4.98
C THR A 69 -6.31 -1.95 -4.72
N LYS A 70 -7.38 -2.69 -4.44
CA LYS A 70 -8.69 -2.12 -4.07
C LYS A 70 -8.61 -1.19 -2.86
N LEU A 71 -7.85 -1.58 -1.83
CA LEU A 71 -7.63 -0.76 -0.65
C LEU A 71 -6.91 0.55 -0.98
N VAL A 72 -5.87 0.50 -1.81
CA VAL A 72 -5.14 1.70 -2.27
C VAL A 72 -6.06 2.60 -3.11
N MET A 73 -6.81 2.04 -4.05
CA MET A 73 -7.73 2.81 -4.90
C MET A 73 -8.83 3.49 -4.08
N GLY A 74 -9.36 2.85 -3.05
CA GLY A 74 -10.32 3.50 -2.14
C GLY A 74 -9.73 4.71 -1.41
N TYR A 75 -8.44 4.68 -1.08
CA TYR A 75 -7.76 5.85 -0.53
C TYR A 75 -7.48 6.92 -1.59
N VAL A 76 -7.16 6.54 -2.83
CA VAL A 76 -7.05 7.48 -3.95
C VAL A 76 -8.36 8.22 -4.13
N ASP A 77 -9.48 7.51 -4.28
CA ASP A 77 -10.80 8.12 -4.43
C ASP A 77 -11.11 9.06 -3.27
N LYS A 78 -10.79 8.66 -2.03
CA LYS A 78 -11.02 9.49 -0.83
C LYS A 78 -10.16 10.77 -0.76
N TYR A 79 -8.91 10.73 -1.21
CA TYR A 79 -7.94 11.82 -0.97
C TYR A 79 -7.59 12.63 -2.22
N VAL A 80 -8.05 12.20 -3.39
CA VAL A 80 -7.75 12.83 -4.69
C VAL A 80 -9.00 13.30 -5.41
N LYS A 81 -10.10 12.54 -5.33
CA LYS A 81 -11.36 12.88 -6.00
C LYS A 81 -12.37 13.57 -5.08
N ALA A 82 -12.01 13.74 -3.80
CA ALA A 82 -12.81 14.48 -2.81
C ALA A 82 -12.51 15.98 -2.86
#